data_AF-A0A9E8SNI7-F1
#
_entry.id   AF-A0A9E8SNI7-F1
#
_cell.length_a   1.000
_cell.length_b   1.000
_cell.length_c   1.000
_cell.angle_alpha   90.00
_cell.angle_beta   90.00
_cell.angle_gamma   90.00
#
_symmetry.space_group_name_H-M   'P 1'
#
loop_
_entity.id
_entity.type
_entity.pdbx_description
1 polymer ?
#
loop_
_entity_poly.entity_id
_entity_poly.type
_entity_poly.pdbx_seq_one_letter_code
_entity_poly.pdbx_strand_id
1 'polypeptide(L)'
;MAKERKFDFAPLPLVSDIQEELDTNKPGEIAEGAPTKVTFDCDYILMENMKDYGYWEGLTQKDIILESLKLYFQDKEIRPRPDKIRNRTKVGRKPKSISE
;
A
#
# COMPACT_ATOMS: atom_id res chain seq x y z
N MET A 1 53.66 10.88 8.25
CA MET A 1 52.69 11.72 7.50
C MET A 1 51.41 10.92 7.29
N ALA A 2 50.30 11.32 7.91
CA ALA A 2 48.97 10.81 7.57
C ALA A 2 47.95 11.89 7.97
N LYS A 3 47.62 12.79 7.05
CA LYS A 3 46.59 13.82 7.23
C LYS A 3 45.23 13.25 6.82
N GLU A 4 44.31 13.33 7.76
CA GLU A 4 42.85 13.35 7.67
C GLU A 4 42.26 13.29 6.26
N ARG A 5 41.60 12.17 5.91
CA ARG A 5 40.68 12.12 4.77
C ARG A 5 39.35 12.72 5.20
N LYS A 6 39.12 13.99 4.85
CA LYS A 6 37.80 14.61 4.97
C LYS A 6 36.87 13.97 3.95
N PHE A 7 35.76 13.41 4.43
CA PHE A 7 34.71 12.85 3.60
C PHE A 7 33.69 13.97 3.35
N ASP A 8 33.62 14.47 2.13
CA ASP A 8 32.63 15.49 1.74
C ASP A 8 31.33 14.80 1.32
N PHE A 9 30.26 15.09 2.05
CA PHE A 9 28.92 14.61 1.74
C PHE A 9 28.31 15.53 0.67
N ALA A 10 28.08 15.01 -0.52
CA ALA A 10 27.31 15.72 -1.52
C ALA A 10 25.84 15.86 -1.03
N PRO A 11 25.23 17.05 -1.16
CA PRO A 11 23.85 17.25 -0.74
C PRO A 11 22.89 16.39 -1.58
N LEU A 12 21.92 15.77 -0.91
CA LEU A 12 20.90 14.94 -1.54
C LEU A 12 20.05 15.77 -2.52
N PRO A 13 19.67 15.23 -3.68
CA PRO A 13 18.80 15.91 -4.62
C PRO A 13 17.44 16.18 -3.96
N LEU A 14 17.04 17.44 -3.95
CA LEU A 14 15.71 17.87 -3.51
C LEU A 14 14.71 17.45 -4.60
N VAL A 15 13.95 16.39 -4.33
CA VAL A 15 12.80 16.02 -5.16
C VAL A 15 11.73 17.09 -4.95
N SER A 16 11.37 17.79 -6.02
CA SER A 16 10.26 18.74 -6.04
C SER A 16 8.98 18.05 -5.61
N ASP A 17 8.25 18.64 -4.66
CA ASP A 17 6.93 18.17 -4.26
C ASP A 17 6.02 18.05 -5.49
N ILE A 18 5.64 16.81 -5.82
CA ILE A 18 4.58 16.55 -6.80
C ILE A 18 3.26 16.90 -6.11
N GLN A 19 2.69 18.00 -6.57
CA GLN A 19 1.38 18.50 -6.19
C GLN A 19 0.30 17.61 -6.83
N GLU A 20 -0.33 16.74 -6.04
CA GLU A 20 -1.57 16.05 -6.42
C GLU A 20 -2.75 16.70 -5.71
N GLU A 21 -3.39 17.67 -6.41
CA GLU A 21 -4.80 17.99 -6.21
C GLU A 21 -5.58 17.55 -7.45
N LEU A 22 -6.46 16.56 -7.31
CA LEU A 22 -7.88 16.70 -7.69
C LEU A 22 -8.68 15.48 -7.21
N ASP A 23 -9.58 15.72 -6.26
CA ASP A 23 -10.75 14.87 -6.01
C ASP A 23 -11.69 14.89 -7.23
N THR A 24 -12.07 13.71 -7.74
CA THR A 24 -13.37 13.54 -8.42
C THR A 24 -13.87 12.12 -8.18
N ASN A 25 -14.96 12.01 -7.41
CA ASN A 25 -15.75 10.80 -7.28
C ASN A 25 -16.19 10.29 -8.66
N LYS A 26 -15.58 9.21 -9.15
CA LYS A 26 -16.16 8.32 -10.16
C LYS A 26 -16.14 6.89 -9.61
N PRO A 27 -17.27 6.18 -9.52
CA PRO A 27 -17.26 4.75 -9.24
C PRO A 27 -16.96 4.02 -10.55
N GLY A 28 -15.74 3.52 -10.72
CA GLY A 28 -15.43 2.62 -11.83
C GLY A 28 -14.03 2.68 -12.45
N GLU A 29 -13.13 3.55 -11.98
CA GLU A 29 -11.72 3.45 -12.36
C GLU A 29 -10.95 2.73 -11.26
N ILE A 30 -10.38 1.57 -11.59
CA ILE A 30 -9.33 0.94 -10.79
C ILE A 30 -8.17 1.93 -10.83
N ALA A 31 -8.15 2.86 -9.88
CA ALA A 31 -7.03 3.76 -9.71
C ALA A 31 -5.78 2.88 -9.56
N GLU A 32 -4.82 3.04 -10.48
CA GLU A 32 -3.43 2.61 -10.28
C GLU A 32 -2.82 3.49 -9.18
N GLY A 33 -3.41 3.40 -7.98
CA GLY A 33 -2.87 4.01 -6.78
C GLY A 33 -1.63 3.26 -6.35
N ALA A 34 -0.73 3.98 -5.68
CA ALA A 34 0.45 3.39 -5.07
C ALA A 34 0.07 2.13 -4.25
N PRO A 35 0.88 1.06 -4.31
CA PRO A 35 0.55 -0.20 -3.65
C PRO A 35 0.40 0.03 -2.14
N THR A 36 -0.74 -0.37 -1.59
CA THR A 36 -0.98 -0.31 -0.15
C THR A 36 -0.33 -1.51 0.52
N LYS A 37 0.66 -1.27 1.39
CA LYS A 37 1.24 -2.33 2.22
C LYS A 37 0.27 -2.72 3.32
N VAL A 38 -0.11 -3.99 3.36
CA VAL A 38 -1.00 -4.56 4.37
C VAL A 38 -0.24 -5.66 5.13
N THR A 39 -0.40 -5.69 6.45
CA THR A 39 0.14 -6.72 7.34
C THR A 39 -1.02 -7.40 8.06
N PHE A 40 -0.99 -8.72 8.13
CA PHE A 40 -1.99 -9.54 8.80
C PHE A 40 -1.32 -10.73 9.48
N ASP A 41 -1.96 -11.27 10.51
CA ASP A 41 -1.52 -12.50 11.15
C ASP A 41 -1.92 -13.68 10.26
N CYS A 42 -0.97 -14.58 9.98
CA CYS A 42 -1.17 -15.75 9.13
C CYS A 42 -0.75 -17.00 9.89
N ASP A 43 -1.56 -18.05 9.80
CA ASP A 43 -1.22 -19.34 10.37
C ASP A 43 0.07 -19.90 9.74
N TYR A 44 0.91 -20.50 10.57
CA TYR A 44 2.23 -20.97 10.14
C TYR A 44 2.14 -22.05 9.06
N ILE A 45 1.20 -23.00 9.21
CA ILE A 45 1.03 -24.09 8.26
C ILE A 45 0.58 -23.54 6.90
N LEU A 46 -0.37 -22.60 6.90
CA LEU A 46 -0.83 -21.95 5.68
C LEU A 46 0.29 -21.18 4.98
N MET A 47 1.14 -20.51 5.75
CA MET A 47 2.27 -19.74 5.25
C MET A 47 3.33 -20.64 4.60
N GLU A 48 3.66 -21.79 5.19
CA GLU A 48 4.57 -22.76 4.59
C GLU A 48 3.98 -23.38 3.31
N ASN A 49 2.71 -23.78 3.32
CA ASN A 49 2.05 -24.32 2.11
C ASN A 49 2.07 -23.32 0.94
N MET A 50 1.87 -22.03 1.23
CA MET A 50 1.94 -20.97 0.21
C MET A 50 3.36 -20.80 -0.34
N LYS A 51 4.41 -20.97 0.49
CA LYS A 51 5.80 -20.93 0.02
C LYS A 51 6.10 -22.10 -0.90
N ASP A 52 5.73 -23.31 -0.49
CA ASP A 52 5.97 -24.52 -1.27
C ASP A 52 5.25 -24.45 -2.61
N TYR A 53 3.97 -24.07 -2.61
CA TYR A 53 3.20 -23.88 -3.83
C TYR A 53 3.81 -22.81 -4.73
N GLY A 54 4.18 -21.65 -4.16
CA GLY A 54 4.83 -20.57 -4.92
C GLY A 54 6.17 -20.98 -5.53
N TYR A 55 6.93 -21.83 -4.85
CA TYR A 55 8.18 -22.37 -5.38
C TYR A 55 7.96 -23.24 -6.62
N TRP A 56 6.99 -24.16 -6.58
CA TRP A 56 6.71 -25.07 -7.69
C TRP A 56 6.06 -24.39 -8.89
N GLU A 57 5.15 -23.44 -8.65
CA GLU A 57 4.41 -22.73 -9.70
C GLU A 57 5.15 -21.48 -10.21
N GLY A 58 6.26 -21.09 -9.58
CA GLY A 58 6.99 -19.87 -9.91
C GLY A 58 6.21 -18.59 -9.59
N LEU A 59 5.33 -18.65 -8.60
CA LEU A 59 4.46 -17.54 -8.18
C LEU A 59 4.95 -16.87 -6.91
N THR A 60 4.73 -15.57 -6.79
CA THR A 60 5.00 -14.88 -5.53
C THR A 60 3.85 -15.08 -4.54
N GLN A 61 4.15 -15.02 -3.25
CA GLN A 61 3.13 -15.05 -2.19
C GLN A 61 2.05 -13.97 -2.42
N LYS A 62 2.47 -12.80 -2.92
CA LYS A 62 1.56 -11.69 -3.24
C LYS A 62 0.56 -12.09 -4.33
N ASP A 63 1.01 -12.75 -5.39
CA ASP A 63 0.14 -13.13 -6.52
C ASP A 63 -0.88 -14.17 -6.08
N ILE A 64 -0.44 -15.19 -5.34
CA ILE A 64 -1.31 -16.22 -4.77
C ILE A 64 -2.42 -15.61 -3.91
N ILE A 65 -2.06 -14.67 -3.02
CA ILE A 65 -3.03 -13.98 -2.16
C ILE A 65 -4.00 -13.15 -2.99
N LEU A 66 -3.51 -12.36 -3.94
CA LEU A 66 -4.36 -11.49 -4.76
C LEU A 66 -5.33 -12.28 -5.64
N GLU A 67 -4.87 -13.37 -6.25
CA GLU A 67 -5.72 -14.26 -7.04
C GLU A 67 -6.78 -14.94 -6.18
N SER A 68 -6.38 -15.47 -5.03
CA SER A 68 -7.30 -16.09 -4.06
C SER A 68 -8.38 -15.10 -3.59
N LEU A 69 -8.00 -13.85 -3.33
CA LEU A 69 -8.95 -12.80 -2.93
C LEU A 69 -9.89 -12.41 -4.08
N LYS A 70 -9.39 -12.31 -5.31
CA LYS A 70 -10.23 -12.03 -6.49
C LYS A 70 -11.29 -13.13 -6.67
N LEU A 71 -10.87 -14.39 -6.60
CA LEU A 71 -11.77 -15.55 -6.69
C LEU A 71 -12.79 -15.54 -5.55
N TYR A 72 -12.34 -15.27 -4.32
CA TYR A 72 -13.24 -15.26 -3.15
C TYR A 72 -14.36 -14.20 -3.26
N PHE A 73 -14.06 -13.02 -3.83
CA PHE A 73 -15.05 -11.95 -3.98
C PHE A 73 -15.83 -11.99 -5.29
N GLN A 74 -15.48 -12.85 -6.24
CA GLN A 74 -16.08 -12.89 -7.57
C GLN A 74 -17.61 -13.04 -7.54
N ASP A 75 -18.12 -13.91 -6.65
CA ASP A 75 -19.56 -14.20 -6.55
C ASP A 75 -20.24 -13.50 -5.36
N LYS A 76 -19.55 -12.57 -4.69
CA LYS A 76 -20.05 -11.93 -3.46
C LYS A 76 -20.53 -10.52 -3.74
N GLU A 77 -21.73 -10.20 -3.28
CA GLU A 77 -22.23 -8.83 -3.29
C GLU A 77 -21.53 -8.00 -2.19
N ILE A 78 -20.69 -7.05 -2.61
CA ILE A 78 -19.96 -6.17 -1.69
C ILE A 78 -20.85 -4.99 -1.31
N ARG A 79 -21.42 -5.04 -0.09
CA ARG A 79 -22.17 -3.90 0.45
C ARG A 79 -21.22 -2.76 0.80
N PRO A 80 -21.59 -1.50 0.49
CA PRO A 80 -20.76 -0.36 0.84
C PRO A 80 -20.66 -0.24 2.36
N ARG A 81 -19.47 0.16 2.84
CA ARG A 81 -19.29 0.49 4.26
C ARG A 81 -20.19 1.68 4.60
N PRO A 82 -20.90 1.68 5.75
CA PRO A 82 -21.73 2.81 6.17
C PRO A 82 -20.96 4.13 6.22
N ASP A 83 -21.62 5.23 5.83
CA ASP A 83 -21.00 6.56 5.73
C ASP A 83 -20.38 7.05 7.05
N LYS A 84 -21.01 6.69 8.18
CA LYS A 84 -20.51 7.00 9.53
C LYS A 84 -19.11 6.43 9.80
N ILE A 85 -18.74 5.33 9.13
CA ILE A 85 -17.43 4.69 9.28
C ILE A 85 -16.45 5.22 8.23
N ARG A 86 -16.92 5.39 6.98
CA ARG A 86 -16.12 5.92 5.88
C ARG A 86 -15.60 7.32 6.19
N ASN A 87 -16.44 8.19 6.74
CA ASN A 87 -16.13 9.59 7.04
C ASN A 87 -15.77 9.80 8.52
N ARG A 88 -15.47 8.73 9.27
CA ARG A 88 -15.06 8.87 10.67
C ARG A 88 -13.81 9.74 10.71
N THR A 89 -13.94 10.93 11.28
CA THR A 89 -12.82 11.85 11.49
C THR A 89 -11.71 11.11 12.23
N LYS A 90 -10.51 11.10 11.65
CA LYS A 90 -9.33 10.50 12.28
C LYS A 90 -8.94 11.39 13.46
N VAL A 91 -9.53 11.10 14.62
CA VAL A 91 -9.23 11.76 15.88
C VAL A 91 -7.72 11.65 16.18
N GLY A 92 -7.11 12.75 16.61
CA GLY A 92 -5.68 12.80 16.97
C GLY A 92 -4.71 13.02 15.80
N ARG A 93 -5.17 13.11 14.55
CA ARG A 93 -4.33 13.62 13.45
C ARG A 93 -4.50 15.14 13.34
N LYS A 94 -3.40 15.89 13.38
CA LYS A 94 -3.45 17.33 13.07
C LYS A 94 -4.07 17.52 11.68
N PRO A 95 -5.00 18.46 11.51
CA PRO A 95 -5.48 18.80 10.17
C PRO A 95 -4.25 19.21 9.35
N LYS A 96 -4.09 18.62 8.16
CA LYS A 96 -3.19 19.20 7.16
C LYS A 96 -3.77 20.57 6.85
N SER A 97 -3.02 21.63 7.14
CA SER A 97 -3.36 22.97 6.70
C SER A 97 -3.44 22.92 5.18
N ILE A 98 -4.67 22.96 4.67
CA ILE A 98 -4.93 23.40 3.31
C ILE A 98 -4.67 24.90 3.35
N SER A 99 -3.48 25.28 2.88
CA SER A 99 -3.14 26.66 2.60
C SER A 99 -3.77 26.98 1.25
N GLU A 100 -4.71 27.92 1.23
CA GLU A 100 -5.24 28.57 0.02
C GLU A 100 -4.13 29.34 -0.72
#